data_AF-A0A963EG40-F1
#
_entry.id   AF-A0A963EG40-F1
#
_cell.length_a   1.000
_cell.length_b   1.000
_cell.length_c   1.000
_cell.angle_alpha   90.00
_cell.angle_beta   90.00
_cell.angle_gamma   90.00
#
_symmetry.space_group_name_H-M   'P 1'
#
loop_
_entity.id
_entity.type
_entity.pdbx_description
1 polymer ?
#
loop_
_entity_poly.entity_id
_entity_poly.type
_entity_poly.pdbx_seq_one_letter_code
_entity_poly.pdbx_strand_id
1 'polypeptide(L)'
;VIHLDLMRTWNASPWQVFWNLRWPSSIPFLFTSMKIAIAISLVGAIVGELPTGAVAGLGARLLAGSYYGQTIQIWSALVAASLLAAVLVALVGLADRIVLRRMGLQR
;
A
#
# COMPACT_ATOMS: atom_id res chain seq x y z
N VAL A 1 8.44 -7.23 -25.80
CA VAL A 1 8.54 -8.23 -26.89
C VAL A 1 9.99 -8.67 -27.07
N ILE A 2 10.91 -7.74 -27.38
CA ILE A 2 12.36 -8.01 -27.53
C ILE A 2 12.98 -8.84 -26.38
N HIS A 3 12.72 -8.50 -25.10
CA HIS A 3 13.28 -9.27 -23.97
C HIS A 3 12.76 -10.71 -23.85
N LEU A 4 11.53 -10.99 -24.29
CA LEU A 4 10.98 -12.35 -24.31
C LEU A 4 11.57 -13.16 -25.46
N ASP A 5 11.79 -12.53 -26.60
CA ASP A 5 12.40 -13.19 -27.76
C ASP A 5 13.87 -13.55 -27.48
N LEU A 6 14.62 -12.69 -26.78
CA LEU A 6 15.98 -13.01 -26.30
C LEU A 6 16.01 -14.24 -25.38
N MET A 7 15.07 -14.33 -24.43
CA MET A 7 14.97 -15.49 -23.53
C MET A 7 14.64 -16.78 -24.28
N ARG A 8 13.86 -16.70 -25.36
CA ARG A 8 13.60 -17.84 -26.26
C ARG A 8 14.86 -18.26 -27.03
N THR A 9 15.65 -17.30 -27.51
CA THR A 9 16.94 -17.60 -28.17
C THR A 9 17.91 -18.31 -27.23
N TRP A 10 17.84 -18.02 -25.93
CA TRP A 10 18.66 -18.67 -24.90
C TRP A 10 18.07 -19.98 -24.36
N ASN A 11 16.99 -20.49 -24.97
CA ASN A 11 16.26 -21.68 -24.52
C ASN A 11 15.88 -21.62 -23.03
N ALA A 12 15.53 -20.43 -22.54
CA ALA A 12 15.21 -20.22 -21.13
C ALA A 12 13.90 -20.93 -20.75
N SER A 13 13.92 -21.64 -19.62
CA SER A 13 12.73 -22.30 -19.09
C SER A 13 11.68 -21.28 -18.63
N PRO A 14 10.38 -21.64 -18.59
CA PRO A 14 9.34 -20.74 -18.10
C PRO A 14 9.61 -20.17 -16.71
N TRP A 15 10.30 -20.93 -15.85
CA TRP A 15 10.70 -20.51 -14.52
C TRP A 15 11.81 -19.46 -14.53
N GLN A 16 12.78 -19.59 -15.44
CA GLN A 16 13.81 -18.57 -15.66
C GLN A 16 13.21 -17.28 -16.21
N VAL A 17 12.26 -17.38 -17.14
CA VAL A 17 11.53 -16.21 -17.66
C VAL A 17 10.74 -15.52 -16.56
N PHE A 18 10.09 -16.30 -15.67
CA PHE A 18 9.36 -15.71 -14.54
C PHE A 18 10.28 -14.94 -13.60
N TRP A 19 11.33 -15.57 -13.08
CA TRP A 19 12.20 -14.94 -12.07
C TRP A 19 13.13 -13.86 -12.61
N ASN A 20 13.63 -14.01 -13.84
CA ASN A 20 14.62 -13.09 -14.38
C ASN A 20 14.01 -11.93 -15.18
N LEU A 21 12.79 -12.09 -15.71
CA LEU A 21 12.16 -11.08 -16.56
C LEU A 21 10.83 -10.59 -15.99
N ARG A 22 9.87 -11.49 -15.75
CA ARG A 22 8.51 -11.07 -15.37
C ARG A 22 8.47 -10.47 -13.98
N TRP A 23 9.10 -11.11 -13.00
CA TRP A 23 9.13 -10.65 -11.61
C TRP A 23 9.83 -9.30 -11.45
N PRO A 24 11.07 -9.07 -11.93
CA PRO A 24 11.72 -7.77 -11.78
C PRO A 24 10.99 -6.66 -12.52
N SER A 25 10.41 -6.97 -13.70
CA SER A 25 9.66 -5.97 -14.48
C SER A 25 8.32 -5.55 -13.85
N SER A 26 7.70 -6.41 -13.02
CA SER A 26 6.42 -6.12 -12.38
C SER A 26 6.55 -5.41 -11.03
N ILE A 27 7.70 -5.50 -10.37
CA ILE A 27 7.97 -4.89 -9.05
C ILE A 27 7.59 -3.40 -8.98
N PRO A 28 7.97 -2.51 -9.94
CA PRO A 28 7.57 -1.10 -9.88
C PRO A 28 6.05 -0.89 -9.91
N PHE A 29 5.33 -1.73 -10.68
CA PHE A 29 3.88 -1.68 -10.76
C PHE A 29 3.22 -2.18 -9.47
N LEU A 30 3.80 -3.19 -8.84
CA LEU A 30 3.36 -3.70 -7.54
C LEU A 30 3.48 -2.61 -6.45
N PHE A 31 4.59 -1.89 -6.38
CA PHE A 31 4.70 -0.79 -5.40
C PHE A 31 3.74 0.36 -5.68
N THR A 32 3.48 0.66 -6.94
CA THR A 32 2.49 1.67 -7.34
C THR A 32 1.08 1.28 -6.87
N SER A 33 0.68 0.02 -7.08
CA SER A 33 -0.62 -0.47 -6.63
C SER A 33 -0.71 -0.58 -5.11
N MET A 34 0.36 -0.98 -4.42
CA MET A 34 0.41 -1.03 -2.95
C MET A 34 0.12 0.33 -2.31
N LYS A 35 0.68 1.43 -2.85
CA LYS A 35 0.42 2.78 -2.32
C LYS A 35 -1.05 3.16 -2.39
N ILE A 36 -1.75 2.74 -3.44
CA ILE A 36 -3.21 2.94 -3.59
C ILE A 36 -3.97 2.02 -2.63
N ALA A 37 -3.55 0.75 -2.53
CA ALA A 37 -4.18 -0.25 -1.67
C ALA A 37 -4.14 0.13 -0.18
N ILE A 38 -3.10 0.81 0.28
CA ILE A 38 -3.00 1.33 1.65
C ILE A 38 -4.17 2.26 1.98
N ALA A 39 -4.49 3.20 1.09
CA ALA A 39 -5.58 4.15 1.32
C ALA A 39 -6.93 3.41 1.44
N ILE A 40 -7.19 2.47 0.53
CA ILE A 40 -8.43 1.66 0.52
C ILE A 40 -8.50 0.76 1.76
N SER A 41 -7.38 0.14 2.14
CA SER A 41 -7.29 -0.72 3.32
C SER A 41 -7.55 0.05 4.61
N LEU A 42 -7.04 1.29 4.73
CA LEU A 42 -7.29 2.12 5.90
C LEU A 42 -8.76 2.49 6.02
N VAL A 43 -9.39 2.89 4.91
CA VAL A 43 -10.85 3.15 4.87
C VAL A 43 -11.61 1.89 5.27
N GLY A 44 -11.25 0.74 4.70
CA GLY A 44 -11.86 -0.54 5.03
C GLY A 44 -11.70 -0.93 6.51
N ALA A 45 -10.54 -0.67 7.10
CA ALA A 45 -10.30 -0.89 8.53
C ALA A 45 -11.17 0.03 9.41
N ILE A 46 -11.21 1.33 9.11
CA ILE A 46 -12.03 2.31 9.84
C ILE A 46 -13.52 1.93 9.76
N VAL A 47 -14.01 1.56 8.59
CA VAL A 47 -15.40 1.12 8.40
C VAL A 47 -15.65 -0.21 9.11
N GLY A 48 -14.70 -1.14 9.04
CA GLY A 48 -14.77 -2.45 9.69
C GLY A 48 -14.74 -2.39 11.22
N GLU A 49 -14.21 -1.33 11.82
CA GLU A 49 -14.27 -1.11 13.27
C GLU A 49 -15.72 -0.83 13.75
N LEU A 50 -16.57 -0.22 12.93
CA LEU A 50 -17.89 0.26 13.35
C LEU A 50 -18.86 -0.85 13.81
N PRO A 51 -19.00 -2.00 13.11
CA PRO A 51 -19.93 -3.07 13.52
C PRO A 51 -19.44 -3.85 14.76
N THR A 52 -18.16 -3.74 15.11
CA THR A 52 -17.56 -4.55 16.18
C THR A 52 -17.89 -4.05 17.59
N GLY A 53 -18.54 -2.88 17.72
CA GLY A 53 -18.79 -2.26 19.02
C GLY A 53 -17.50 -1.84 19.73
N ALA A 54 -16.40 -1.69 18.99
CA ALA A 54 -15.11 -1.34 19.55
C ALA A 54 -15.16 0.00 20.29
N VAL A 55 -14.71 -0.01 21.55
CA VAL A 55 -14.59 1.20 22.39
C VAL A 55 -13.32 2.01 22.05
N ALA A 56 -12.41 1.41 21.28
CA ALA A 56 -11.14 1.99 20.86
C ALA A 56 -10.94 1.79 19.35
N GLY A 57 -10.30 2.75 18.70
CA GLY A 57 -10.11 2.77 17.25
C GLY A 57 -10.37 4.16 16.67
N LEU A 58 -9.84 4.43 15.48
CA LEU A 58 -10.05 5.73 14.82
C LEU A 58 -11.52 5.87 14.38
N GLY A 59 -12.13 4.80 13.87
CA GLY A 59 -13.54 4.77 13.50
C GLY A 59 -14.46 4.91 14.71
N ALA A 60 -14.14 4.22 15.80
CA ALA A 60 -14.87 4.33 17.05
C ALA A 60 -14.84 5.75 17.64
N ARG A 61 -13.68 6.42 17.60
CA ARG A 61 -13.53 7.80 18.11
C ARG A 61 -14.23 8.83 17.22
N LEU A 62 -14.24 8.64 15.91
CA LEU A 62 -15.03 9.45 14.97
C LEU A 62 -16.53 9.31 15.25
N LEU A 63 -17.00 8.07 15.41
CA LEU A 63 -18.40 7.78 15.65
C LEU A 63 -18.88 8.33 17.00
N ALA A 64 -18.13 8.11 18.08
CA ALA A 64 -18.42 8.66 19.40
C ALA A 64 -18.43 10.19 19.39
N GLY A 65 -17.44 10.82 18.74
CA GLY A 65 -17.41 12.27 18.58
C GLY A 65 -18.64 12.80 17.84
N SER A 66 -19.14 12.07 16.83
CA SER A 66 -20.37 12.41 16.12
C SER A 66 -21.63 12.27 16.97
N TYR A 67 -21.71 11.25 17.84
CA TYR A 67 -22.87 11.08 18.74
C TYR A 67 -22.96 12.17 19.80
N TYR A 68 -21.82 12.57 20.36
CA TYR A 68 -21.78 13.55 21.46
C TYR A 68 -21.48 14.99 20.99
N GLY A 69 -21.44 15.24 19.68
CA GLY A 69 -21.13 16.57 19.12
C GLY A 69 -19.72 17.08 19.47
N GLN A 70 -18.79 16.19 19.82
CA GLN A 70 -17.43 16.58 20.21
C GLN A 70 -16.55 16.81 18.97
N THR A 71 -16.63 18.03 18.43
CA THR A 71 -15.89 18.43 17.23
C THR A 71 -14.38 18.22 17.36
N ILE A 72 -13.80 18.51 18.53
CA ILE A 72 -12.37 18.32 18.81
C ILE A 72 -11.97 16.85 18.61
N GLN A 73 -12.79 15.92 19.11
CA GLN A 73 -12.53 14.49 18.98
C GLN A 73 -12.55 14.05 17.52
N ILE A 74 -13.55 14.50 16.74
CA ILE A 74 -13.69 14.17 15.31
C ILE A 74 -12.46 14.63 14.53
N TRP A 75 -12.05 15.90 14.69
CA TRP A 75 -10.89 16.44 13.98
C TRP A 75 -9.58 15.79 14.43
N SER A 76 -9.42 15.49 15.72
CA SER A 76 -8.22 14.80 16.21
C SER A 76 -8.09 13.40 15.61
N ALA A 77 -9.19 12.65 15.50
CA ALA A 77 -9.20 11.33 14.89
C ALA A 77 -8.96 11.40 13.37
N LEU A 78 -9.50 12.41 12.69
CA LEU A 78 -9.29 12.62 11.25
C LEU A 78 -7.82 12.95 10.93
N VAL A 79 -7.20 13.83 11.72
CA VAL A 79 -5.77 14.17 11.58
C VAL A 79 -4.91 12.95 11.89
N ALA A 80 -5.21 12.20 12.95
CA ALA A 80 -4.49 10.97 13.27
C ALA A 80 -4.60 9.92 12.15
N ALA A 81 -5.79 9.72 11.58
CA ALA A 81 -5.99 8.82 10.43
C ALA A 81 -5.19 9.28 9.19
N SER A 82 -5.18 10.59 8.93
CA SER A 82 -4.44 11.17 7.80
C SER A 82 -2.92 11.00 7.96
N LEU A 83 -2.41 11.22 9.17
CA LEU A 83 -1.00 10.98 9.51
C LEU A 83 -0.64 9.51 9.37
N LEU A 84 -1.48 8.60 9.87
CA LEU A 84 -1.27 7.16 9.73
C LEU A 84 -1.20 6.76 8.24
N ALA A 85 -2.14 7.25 7.41
CA ALA A 85 -2.12 7.01 5.97
C ALA A 85 -0.81 7.50 5.33
N ALA A 86 -0.41 8.74 5.64
CA ALA A 86 0.82 9.34 5.11
C ALA A 86 2.07 8.54 5.51
N VAL A 87 2.15 8.09 6.77
CA VAL A 87 3.25 7.26 7.27
C VAL A 87 3.30 5.92 6.54
N LEU A 88 2.17 5.23 6.39
CA LEU A 88 2.11 3.94 5.68
C LEU A 88 2.53 4.08 4.21
N VAL A 89 2.02 5.10 3.51
CA VAL A 89 2.40 5.37 2.12
C VAL A 89 3.89 5.74 2.02
N ALA A 90 4.42 6.51 2.95
CA ALA A 90 5.83 6.87 3.00
C ALA A 90 6.73 5.65 3.24
N LEU A 91 6.35 4.73 4.14
CA LEU A 91 7.07 3.48 4.39
C LEU A 91 7.12 2.59 3.14
N VAL A 92 5.99 2.44 2.44
CA VAL A 92 5.96 1.69 1.17
C VAL A 92 6.76 2.42 0.09
N GLY A 93 6.73 3.75 0.05
CA GLY A 93 7.58 4.55 -0.84
C GLY A 93 9.08 4.41 -0.55
N LEU A 94 9.47 4.25 0.71
CA LEU A 94 10.85 3.98 1.09
C LEU A 94 11.27 2.57 0.65
N ALA A 95 10.42 1.57 0.89
CA ALA A 95 10.64 0.20 0.46
C ALA A 95 10.80 0.12 -1.07
N ASP A 96 9.92 0.78 -1.81
CA ASP A 96 9.98 0.93 -3.27
C ASP A 96 11.34 1.45 -3.74
N ARG A 97 11.79 2.59 -3.18
CA ARG A 97 13.10 3.18 -3.50
C ARG A 97 14.27 2.24 -3.20
N ILE A 98 14.24 1.53 -2.07
CA ILE A 98 15.31 0.60 -1.68
C ILE A 98 15.35 -0.59 -2.63
N VAL A 99 14.20 -1.21 -2.91
CA VAL A 99 14.11 -2.40 -3.76
C VAL A 99 14.50 -2.07 -5.20
N LEU A 100 13.98 -0.98 -5.78
CA LEU A 100 14.34 -0.57 -7.14
C LEU A 100 15.82 -0.21 -7.26
N ARG A 101 16.40 0.42 -6.22
CA ARG A 101 17.84 0.68 -6.15
C ARG A 101 18.66 -0.60 -6.12
N ARG A 102 18.25 -1.61 -5.33
CA ARG A 102 18.94 -2.90 -5.31
C ARG A 102 18.81 -3.68 -6.63
N MET A 103 17.72 -3.49 -7.36
CA MET A 103 17.50 -4.12 -8.67
C MET A 103 18.16 -3.37 -9.83
N GLY A 104 18.79 -2.21 -9.59
CA GLY A 104 19.36 -1.39 -10.66
C GLY A 104 18.30 -0.76 -11.59
N LEU A 105 17.04 -0.75 -11.16
CA LEU A 105 15.89 -0.22 -11.92
C LEU A 105 15.62 1.26 -11.59
N GLN A 106 16.61 1.98 -11.05
CA GLN A 106 16.47 3.41 -10.76
C GLN A 106 16.29 4.18 -12.07
N ARG A 107 15.16 4.88 -12.17
CA ARG A 107 14.93 5.93 -13.17
C ARG A 107 15.68 7.19 -12.78
#